data_AF-A0A948ZY58-F1
#
_entry.id   AF-A0A948ZY58-F1
#
_cell.length_a   1.000
_cell.length_b   1.000
_cell.length_c   1.000
_cell.angle_alpha   90.00
_cell.angle_beta   90.00
_cell.angle_gamma   90.00
#
_symmetry.space_group_name_H-M   'P 1'
#
loop_
_entity.id
_entity.type
_entity.pdbx_description
1 polymer ?
#
loop_
_entity_poly.entity_id
_entity_poly.type
_entity_poly.pdbx_seq_one_letter_code
_entity_poly.pdbx_strand_id
1 'polypeptide(L)'
;MKVIILAGGKTDLPGKLKNIPKSLIKIKGKPLLEYQLDLLKKYKFDDICLSLHYKAEEILKYLKIKDPKANISKKIGKVAGIEYVVETKPLGTGGAIMSASKDLKKDFLIMNGDTLSNFDLNNFIKFYKTNVSEPKFFSSSSFVRSITSGISPLRKRVSYEEILGAMAVYYDQNVKGMGLVKTKNNRVVEFQEDPEYQYSGYVNAGFYVLSPQLLQTKCIRAKKEGEAFAIEECIFPLLAEKKQLLAFVHRGLWTDIGSEEGLAKAENIVEKLNEKE
;
A
#
# COMPACT_ATOMS: atom_id res chain seq x y z
N MET A 1 5.14 13.43 -3.84
CA MET A 1 5.09 12.40 -2.78
C MET A 1 5.78 11.19 -3.36
N LYS A 2 6.72 10.57 -2.65
CA LYS A 2 7.41 9.37 -3.13
C LYS A 2 6.43 8.22 -3.26
N VAL A 3 6.52 7.45 -4.33
CA VAL A 3 5.78 6.20 -4.53
C VAL A 3 6.74 5.03 -4.54
N ILE A 4 6.44 3.99 -3.77
CA ILE A 4 7.20 2.74 -3.74
C ILE A 4 6.31 1.62 -4.27
N ILE A 5 6.73 0.93 -5.32
CA ILE A 5 6.06 -0.27 -5.83
C ILE A 5 6.84 -1.50 -5.36
N LEU A 6 6.17 -2.41 -4.64
CA LEU A 6 6.76 -3.66 -4.15
C LEU A 6 6.71 -4.73 -5.24
N ALA A 7 7.68 -4.71 -6.14
CA ALA A 7 7.75 -5.53 -7.35
C ALA A 7 8.75 -6.69 -7.25
N GLY A 8 9.09 -7.12 -6.03
CA GLY A 8 10.05 -8.20 -5.77
C GLY A 8 9.44 -9.61 -5.63
N GLY A 9 8.12 -9.73 -5.70
CA GLY A 9 7.38 -10.97 -5.45
C GLY A 9 7.53 -12.03 -6.54
N LYS A 10 7.64 -13.29 -6.12
CA LYS A 10 7.52 -14.47 -6.98
C LYS A 10 6.05 -14.79 -7.25
N THR A 11 5.75 -15.46 -8.37
CA THR A 11 4.43 -15.98 -8.69
C THR A 11 4.31 -17.47 -8.39
N ASP A 12 3.15 -17.88 -7.90
CA ASP A 12 2.78 -19.29 -7.70
C ASP A 12 1.85 -19.81 -8.81
N LEU A 13 1.55 -18.97 -9.81
CA LEU A 13 0.77 -19.37 -10.98
C LEU A 13 1.45 -20.51 -11.74
N PRO A 14 0.69 -21.52 -12.21
CA PRO A 14 1.26 -22.70 -12.85
C PRO A 14 1.77 -22.44 -14.28
N GLY A 15 2.40 -23.47 -14.86
CA GLY A 15 2.77 -23.50 -16.26
C GLY A 15 3.80 -22.43 -16.67
N LYS A 16 3.57 -21.79 -17.82
CA LYS A 16 4.50 -20.79 -18.40
C LYS A 16 4.60 -19.52 -17.54
N LEU A 17 3.62 -19.24 -16.69
CA LEU A 17 3.60 -18.05 -15.84
C LEU A 17 4.52 -18.20 -14.62
N LYS A 18 4.78 -19.41 -14.14
CA LYS A 18 5.61 -19.71 -12.95
C LYS A 18 6.99 -19.04 -12.95
N ASN A 19 7.54 -18.82 -14.14
CA ASN A 19 8.88 -18.27 -14.33
C ASN A 19 8.86 -16.80 -14.80
N ILE A 20 7.72 -16.11 -14.76
CA ILE A 20 7.61 -14.70 -15.14
C ILE A 20 7.48 -13.90 -13.84
N PRO A 21 8.25 -12.81 -13.63
CA PRO A 21 8.03 -11.95 -12.48
C PRO A 21 6.61 -11.37 -12.54
N LYS A 22 5.89 -11.32 -11.41
CA LYS A 22 4.46 -10.90 -11.37
C LYS A 22 4.23 -9.58 -12.11
N SER A 23 5.14 -8.61 -11.93
CA SER A 23 5.08 -7.29 -12.58
C SER A 23 5.14 -7.33 -14.11
N LEU A 24 5.66 -8.42 -14.71
CA LEU A 24 5.70 -8.62 -16.17
C LEU A 24 4.63 -9.58 -16.71
N ILE A 25 3.75 -10.12 -15.85
CA ILE A 25 2.59 -10.89 -16.31
C ILE A 25 1.73 -9.97 -17.18
N LYS A 26 1.39 -10.44 -18.37
CA LYS A 26 0.60 -9.69 -19.34
C LYS A 26 -0.89 -9.92 -19.09
N ILE A 27 -1.63 -8.83 -18.96
CA ILE A 27 -3.09 -8.82 -18.89
C ILE A 27 -3.57 -8.11 -20.16
N LYS A 28 -4.28 -8.84 -21.03
CA LYS A 28 -4.66 -8.38 -22.38
C LYS A 28 -3.48 -7.77 -23.16
N GLY A 29 -2.33 -8.46 -23.13
CA GLY A 29 -1.13 -8.10 -23.91
C GLY A 29 -0.18 -7.09 -23.25
N LYS A 30 -0.61 -6.40 -22.19
CA LYS A 30 0.19 -5.37 -21.50
C LYS A 30 0.68 -5.87 -20.12
N PRO A 31 1.97 -5.67 -19.76
CA PRO A 31 2.49 -6.04 -18.44
C PRO A 31 1.77 -5.34 -17.29
N LEU A 32 1.58 -6.02 -16.16
CA LEU A 32 0.97 -5.43 -14.95
C LEU A 32 1.66 -4.11 -14.54
N LEU A 33 3.00 -4.08 -14.55
CA LEU A 33 3.78 -2.89 -14.20
C LEU A 33 3.35 -1.66 -15.00
N GLU A 34 3.04 -1.83 -16.28
CA GLU A 34 2.62 -0.72 -17.14
C GLU A 34 1.25 -0.17 -16.75
N TYR A 35 0.31 -1.02 -16.33
CA TYR A 35 -0.96 -0.53 -15.78
C TYR A 35 -0.76 0.28 -14.49
N GLN A 36 0.17 -0.15 -13.64
CA GLN A 36 0.50 0.58 -12.41
C GLN A 36 1.17 1.92 -12.71
N LEU A 37 2.10 1.97 -13.66
CA LEU A 37 2.76 3.20 -14.09
C LEU A 37 1.78 4.17 -14.76
N ASP A 38 0.83 3.67 -15.56
CA ASP A 38 -0.20 4.52 -16.17
C ASP A 38 -1.18 5.08 -15.14
N LEU A 39 -1.54 4.30 -14.11
CA LEU A 39 -2.32 4.80 -12.98
C LEU A 39 -1.59 5.95 -12.28
N LEU A 40 -0.29 5.79 -12.00
CA LEU A 40 0.53 6.84 -11.38
C LEU A 40 0.64 8.08 -12.27
N LYS A 41 0.86 7.89 -13.58
CA LYS A 41 0.92 8.98 -14.57
C LYS A 41 -0.39 9.74 -14.65
N LYS A 42 -1.54 9.05 -14.66
CA LYS A 42 -2.88 9.66 -14.67
C LYS A 42 -3.07 10.63 -13.50
N TYR A 43 -2.57 10.28 -12.32
CA TYR A 43 -2.64 11.12 -11.12
C TYR A 43 -1.39 11.98 -10.88
N LYS A 44 -0.48 12.08 -11.87
CA LYS A 44 0.72 12.92 -11.85
C LYS A 44 1.70 12.59 -10.72
N PHE A 45 1.87 11.32 -10.39
CA PHE A 45 2.97 10.84 -9.55
C PHE A 45 4.17 10.48 -10.44
N ASP A 46 5.29 11.17 -10.24
CA ASP A 46 6.52 11.08 -11.03
C ASP A 46 7.73 10.58 -10.23
N ASP A 47 7.74 10.81 -8.92
CA ASP A 47 8.77 10.33 -7.99
C ASP A 47 8.52 8.86 -7.56
N ILE A 48 8.96 7.92 -8.40
CA ILE A 48 8.67 6.49 -8.28
C ILE A 48 9.96 5.71 -7.97
N CYS A 49 9.86 4.75 -7.05
CA CYS A 49 10.88 3.74 -6.75
C CYS A 49 10.29 2.33 -6.85
N LEU A 50 10.97 1.42 -7.53
CA LEU A 50 10.65 -0.02 -7.54
C LEU A 50 11.51 -0.76 -6.52
N SER A 51 10.90 -1.48 -5.59
CA SER A 51 11.61 -2.48 -4.77
C SER A 51 11.56 -3.82 -5.48
N LEU A 52 12.73 -4.31 -5.92
CA LEU A 52 12.88 -5.48 -6.78
C LEU A 52 13.63 -6.60 -6.06
N HIS A 53 13.32 -7.85 -6.40
CA HIS A 53 14.06 -9.02 -5.94
C HIS A 53 13.99 -10.15 -6.95
N TYR A 54 12.88 -10.89 -7.00
CA TYR A 54 12.71 -12.01 -7.92
C TYR A 54 12.78 -11.54 -9.37
N LYS A 55 13.76 -12.06 -10.13
CA LYS A 55 13.99 -11.76 -11.55
C LYS A 55 14.06 -10.24 -11.84
N ALA A 56 14.66 -9.48 -10.93
CA ALA A 56 14.84 -8.03 -11.08
C ALA A 56 15.50 -7.67 -12.42
N GLU A 57 16.44 -8.48 -12.90
CA GLU A 57 17.11 -8.31 -14.18
C GLU A 57 16.14 -8.35 -15.39
N GLU A 58 15.06 -9.12 -15.34
CA GLU A 58 14.07 -9.17 -16.42
C GLU A 58 13.22 -7.89 -16.42
N ILE A 59 12.82 -7.40 -15.25
CA ILE A 59 12.10 -6.13 -15.09
C ILE A 59 12.96 -4.97 -15.57
N LEU A 60 14.24 -4.94 -15.19
CA LEU A 60 15.18 -3.89 -15.61
C LEU A 60 15.49 -3.95 -17.12
N LYS A 61 15.61 -5.16 -17.70
CA LYS A 61 15.72 -5.33 -19.16
C LYS A 61 14.48 -4.78 -19.88
N TYR A 62 13.29 -5.06 -19.36
CA TYR A 62 12.04 -4.55 -19.93
C TYR A 62 12.01 -3.02 -19.91
N LEU A 63 12.33 -2.39 -18.78
CA LEU A 63 12.37 -0.92 -18.66
C LEU A 63 13.47 -0.30 -19.54
N LYS A 64 14.62 -0.97 -19.68
CA LYS A 64 15.73 -0.51 -20.54
C LYS A 64 15.36 -0.45 -22.03
N ILE A 65 14.38 -1.22 -22.50
CA ILE A 65 13.87 -1.07 -23.88
C ILE A 65 13.37 0.36 -24.12
N LYS A 66 12.79 0.98 -23.09
CA LYS A 66 12.30 2.37 -23.12
C LYS A 66 13.37 3.42 -22.82
N ASP A 67 14.53 2.99 -22.31
CA ASP A 67 15.68 3.84 -22.02
C ASP A 67 16.99 3.12 -22.39
N PRO A 68 17.30 2.99 -23.70
CA PRO A 68 18.43 2.17 -24.15
C PRO A 68 19.79 2.67 -23.64
N LYS A 69 19.88 3.95 -23.28
CA LYS A 69 21.09 4.61 -22.77
C LYS A 69 21.29 4.39 -21.26
N ALA A 70 20.30 3.86 -20.54
CA ALA A 70 20.42 3.62 -19.11
C ALA A 70 21.56 2.64 -18.78
N ASN A 71 22.41 3.05 -17.84
CA ASN A 71 23.38 2.17 -17.22
C ASN A 71 22.75 1.49 -16.00
N ILE A 72 22.60 0.16 -16.07
CA ILE A 72 21.92 -0.62 -15.04
C ILE A 72 22.94 -1.12 -14.03
N SER A 73 22.88 -0.59 -12.81
CA SER A 73 23.63 -1.12 -11.68
C SER A 73 22.91 -2.34 -11.08
N LYS A 74 23.68 -3.21 -10.39
CA LYS A 74 23.16 -4.44 -9.75
C LYS A 74 22.35 -4.21 -8.48
N LYS A 75 22.39 -3.01 -7.87
CA LYS A 75 21.78 -2.76 -6.55
C LYS A 75 20.81 -1.58 -6.55
N ILE A 76 21.25 -0.40 -6.98
CA ILE A 76 20.43 0.82 -6.95
C ILE A 76 20.70 1.61 -8.22
N GLY A 77 19.66 2.12 -8.85
CA GLY A 77 19.84 2.94 -10.04
C GLY A 77 18.56 3.61 -10.48
N LYS A 78 18.59 4.11 -11.72
CA LYS A 78 17.47 4.75 -12.38
C LYS A 78 17.41 4.29 -13.83
N VAL A 79 16.22 3.94 -14.31
CA VAL A 79 15.96 3.55 -15.71
C VAL A 79 14.60 4.07 -16.15
N ALA A 80 14.50 4.65 -17.34
CA ALA A 80 13.25 5.21 -17.87
C ALA A 80 12.60 6.23 -16.91
N GLY A 81 13.43 7.01 -16.19
CA GLY A 81 12.96 7.98 -15.20
C GLY A 81 12.55 7.40 -13.84
N ILE A 82 12.59 6.08 -13.66
CA ILE A 82 12.13 5.38 -12.46
C ILE A 82 13.33 4.89 -11.64
N GLU A 83 13.34 5.19 -10.34
CA GLU A 83 14.36 4.67 -9.44
C GLU A 83 14.07 3.21 -9.10
N TYR A 84 15.11 2.45 -8.80
CA TYR A 84 14.95 1.07 -8.37
C TYR A 84 15.99 0.69 -7.32
N VAL A 85 15.60 -0.25 -6.47
CA VAL A 85 16.46 -0.94 -5.50
C VAL A 85 16.27 -2.43 -5.71
N VAL A 86 17.37 -3.17 -5.83
CA VAL A 86 17.41 -4.63 -5.95
C VAL A 86 17.87 -5.22 -4.63
N GLU A 87 16.98 -5.95 -3.97
CA GLU A 87 17.25 -6.67 -2.74
C GLU A 87 18.09 -7.92 -3.03
N THR A 88 19.17 -8.11 -2.27
CA THR A 88 20.04 -9.30 -2.42
C THR A 88 19.45 -10.57 -1.80
N LYS A 89 18.48 -10.40 -0.90
CA LYS A 89 17.73 -11.46 -0.21
C LYS A 89 16.28 -10.98 -0.09
N PRO A 90 15.28 -11.87 -0.09
CA PRO A 90 13.89 -11.46 0.04
C PRO A 90 13.68 -10.88 1.45
N LEU A 91 13.46 -9.56 1.57
CA LEU A 91 13.28 -8.90 2.86
C LEU A 91 11.81 -8.88 3.32
N GLY A 92 10.90 -9.47 2.54
CA GLY A 92 9.46 -9.30 2.72
C GLY A 92 9.01 -7.86 2.48
N THR A 93 7.69 -7.63 2.53
CA THR A 93 7.11 -6.29 2.30
C THR A 93 7.62 -5.28 3.32
N GLY A 94 7.75 -5.65 4.59
CA GLY A 94 8.24 -4.79 5.66
C GLY A 94 9.69 -4.36 5.48
N GLY A 95 10.59 -5.31 5.20
CA GLY A 95 12.01 -4.99 5.01
C GLY A 95 12.27 -4.21 3.72
N ALA A 96 11.51 -4.48 2.65
CA ALA A 96 11.52 -3.70 1.41
C ALA A 96 11.15 -2.23 1.66
N ILE A 97 10.03 -2.00 2.36
CA ILE A 97 9.55 -0.67 2.73
C ILE A 97 10.59 0.06 3.56
N MET A 98 11.14 -0.56 4.60
CA MET A 98 12.17 0.05 5.45
C MET A 98 13.40 0.47 4.66
N SER A 99 13.89 -0.39 3.77
CA SER A 99 15.06 -0.11 2.92
C SER A 99 14.81 1.10 2.01
N ALA A 100 13.63 1.13 1.36
CA ALA A 100 13.25 2.19 0.43
C ALA A 100 12.82 3.50 1.13
N SER A 101 12.41 3.46 2.40
CA SER A 101 11.88 4.61 3.12
C SER A 101 12.82 5.22 4.16
N LYS A 102 13.99 4.64 4.43
CA LYS A 102 14.88 5.05 5.54
C LYS A 102 15.27 6.54 5.53
N ASP A 103 15.42 7.12 4.34
CA ASP A 103 15.85 8.52 4.15
C ASP A 103 14.67 9.47 3.88
N LEU A 104 13.43 8.95 3.87
CA LEU A 104 12.25 9.75 3.61
C LEU A 104 11.85 10.55 4.85
N LYS A 105 11.68 11.85 4.67
CA LYS A 105 11.23 12.79 5.72
C LYS A 105 9.75 13.17 5.65
N LYS A 106 9.05 12.66 4.63
CA LYS A 106 7.65 12.97 4.33
C LYS A 106 6.89 11.67 4.12
N ASP A 107 5.58 11.71 4.29
CA ASP A 107 4.69 10.59 3.99
C ASP A 107 4.86 10.13 2.54
N PHE A 108 4.70 8.84 2.33
CA PHE A 108 4.94 8.18 1.05
C PHE A 108 3.84 7.16 0.74
N LEU A 109 3.61 6.96 -0.55
CA LEU A 109 2.63 6.00 -1.07
C LEU A 109 3.32 4.68 -1.37
N ILE A 110 2.64 3.58 -1.08
CA ILE A 110 3.10 2.23 -1.37
C ILE A 110 2.02 1.52 -2.19
N MET A 111 2.47 0.74 -3.17
CA MET A 111 1.63 -0.13 -3.98
C MET A 111 2.22 -1.55 -3.99
N ASN A 112 1.37 -2.54 -3.72
CA ASN A 112 1.74 -3.94 -3.96
C ASN A 112 1.92 -4.16 -5.47
N GLY A 113 3.03 -4.80 -5.87
CA GLY A 113 3.39 -4.99 -7.28
C GLY A 113 2.56 -6.02 -8.03
N ASP A 114 1.59 -6.66 -7.37
CA ASP A 114 0.68 -7.65 -7.93
C ASP A 114 -0.79 -7.19 -7.95
N THR A 115 -1.03 -5.90 -7.70
CA THR A 115 -2.37 -5.32 -7.70
C THR A 115 -2.70 -4.60 -9.00
N LEU A 116 -3.85 -4.92 -9.60
CA LEU A 116 -4.48 -4.17 -10.69
C LEU A 116 -5.71 -3.41 -10.18
N SER A 117 -5.78 -2.11 -10.46
CA SER A 117 -6.92 -1.30 -10.03
C SER A 117 -7.06 0.01 -10.82
N ASN A 118 -8.26 0.58 -10.85
CA ASN A 118 -8.52 1.96 -11.29
C ASN A 118 -8.57 2.97 -10.12
N PHE A 119 -7.88 2.63 -9.04
CA PHE A 119 -7.87 3.33 -7.76
C PHE A 119 -7.74 4.86 -7.86
N ASP A 120 -8.58 5.59 -7.12
CA ASP A 120 -8.51 7.05 -7.05
C ASP A 120 -7.47 7.50 -6.02
N LEU A 121 -6.23 7.64 -6.49
CA LEU A 121 -5.09 8.06 -5.67
C LEU A 121 -5.29 9.46 -5.08
N ASN A 122 -5.87 10.40 -5.82
CA ASN A 122 -6.08 11.76 -5.33
C ASN A 122 -7.05 11.79 -4.15
N ASN A 123 -8.16 11.07 -4.27
CA ASN A 123 -9.13 10.97 -3.19
C ASN A 123 -8.54 10.25 -1.96
N PHE A 124 -7.75 9.20 -2.16
CA PHE A 124 -7.07 8.50 -1.07
C PHE A 124 -6.08 9.40 -0.32
N ILE A 125 -5.22 10.13 -1.03
CA ILE A 125 -4.28 11.07 -0.41
C ILE A 125 -5.03 12.20 0.32
N LYS A 126 -6.11 12.74 -0.29
CA LYS A 126 -6.94 13.77 0.34
C LYS A 126 -7.58 13.26 1.63
N PHE A 127 -8.12 12.05 1.62
CA PHE A 127 -8.69 11.39 2.78
C PHE A 127 -7.67 11.28 3.92
N TYR A 128 -6.46 10.78 3.63
CA TYR A 128 -5.39 10.66 4.62
C TYR A 128 -5.04 12.03 5.23
N LYS A 129 -4.73 13.03 4.39
CA LYS A 129 -4.35 14.38 4.85
C LYS A 129 -5.40 15.04 5.73
N THR A 130 -6.68 14.90 5.37
CA THR A 130 -7.80 15.48 6.13
C THR A 130 -7.92 14.85 7.51
N ASN A 131 -7.77 13.52 7.60
CA ASN A 131 -7.92 12.79 8.87
C ASN A 131 -6.68 12.82 9.77
N VAL A 132 -5.50 13.16 9.24
CA VAL A 132 -4.28 13.42 10.02
C VAL A 132 -4.27 14.84 10.57
N SER A 133 -4.85 15.81 9.84
CA SER A 133 -4.79 17.24 10.19
C SER A 133 -5.89 17.71 11.16
N GLU A 134 -6.92 16.90 11.44
CA GLU A 134 -7.99 17.27 12.36
C GLU A 134 -7.65 16.91 13.82
N PRO A 135 -7.42 17.90 14.72
CA PRO A 135 -7.79 17.72 16.11
C PRO A 135 -9.32 17.66 16.15
N LYS A 136 -9.89 16.46 16.32
CA LYS A 136 -11.33 16.29 16.56
C LYS A 136 -11.70 16.90 17.91
N PHE A 137 -11.90 18.22 17.94
CA PHE A 137 -12.72 18.83 18.97
C PHE A 137 -14.13 18.29 18.78
N PHE A 138 -14.54 17.35 19.64
CA PHE A 138 -15.95 17.11 19.89
C PHE A 138 -16.52 18.40 20.47
N SER A 139 -17.01 19.28 19.59
CA SER A 139 -18.00 20.27 19.96
C SER A 139 -19.27 19.50 20.25
N SER A 140 -19.44 19.02 21.49
CA SER A 140 -20.77 18.74 22.00
C SER A 140 -21.51 20.07 22.03
N SER A 141 -22.31 20.32 21.01
CA SER A 141 -23.34 21.35 20.97
C SER A 141 -24.38 21.03 22.04
N SER A 142 -24.06 21.37 23.29
CA SER A 142 -24.96 21.47 24.45
C SER A 142 -24.15 21.99 25.65
N PHE A 143 -23.44 23.12 25.50
CA PHE A 143 -23.03 23.88 26.68
C PHE A 143 -23.74 25.22 26.66
N VAL A 144 -24.89 25.21 27.33
CA VAL A 144 -25.61 26.40 27.74
C VAL A 144 -24.63 27.29 28.48
N ARG A 145 -24.54 28.51 27.98
CA ARG A 145 -23.83 29.65 28.55
C ARG A 145 -24.42 29.92 29.94
N SER A 146 -23.73 29.52 31.00
CA SER A 146 -23.94 30.09 32.33
C SER A 146 -22.62 30.20 33.09
N ILE A 147 -22.40 31.40 33.58
CA ILE A 147 -21.22 31.92 34.26
C ILE A 147 -21.13 31.32 35.66
N THR A 148 -19.95 30.88 36.09
CA THR A 148 -19.34 31.25 37.39
C THR A 148 -17.85 30.94 37.38
N SER A 149 -17.07 31.97 37.74
CA SER A 149 -15.72 31.97 38.29
C SER A 149 -15.16 30.62 38.80
N GLY A 150 -13.92 30.31 38.38
CA GLY A 150 -12.95 29.70 39.29
C GLY A 150 -12.60 28.22 39.14
N ILE A 151 -12.91 27.53 38.03
CA ILE A 151 -12.39 26.18 37.79
C ILE A 151 -11.89 26.08 36.34
N SER A 152 -10.57 25.96 36.18
CA SER A 152 -9.94 25.58 34.92
C SER A 152 -10.58 24.29 34.42
N PRO A 153 -11.18 24.24 33.21
CA PRO A 153 -11.64 22.97 32.68
C PRO A 153 -10.39 22.16 32.35
N LEU A 154 -10.11 21.16 33.19
CA LEU A 154 -9.27 20.02 32.86
C LEU A 154 -9.84 19.40 31.59
N ARG A 155 -9.40 19.91 30.44
CA ARG A 155 -9.60 19.27 29.14
C ARG A 155 -8.97 17.90 29.28
N LYS A 156 -9.79 16.86 29.45
CA LYS A 156 -9.40 15.50 29.11
C LYS A 156 -8.98 15.56 27.65
N ARG A 157 -7.67 15.67 27.40
CA ARG A 157 -7.07 15.38 26.10
C ARG A 157 -7.50 13.96 25.79
N VAL A 158 -8.48 13.81 24.91
CA VAL A 158 -8.66 12.55 24.20
C VAL A 158 -7.37 12.42 23.40
N SER A 159 -6.42 11.63 23.91
CA SER A 159 -5.17 11.35 23.20
C SER A 159 -5.54 10.46 22.02
N TYR A 160 -5.91 11.09 20.90
CA TYR A 160 -5.79 10.38 19.64
C TYR A 160 -4.31 10.05 19.47
N GLU A 161 -3.99 8.77 19.45
CA GLU A 161 -2.68 8.32 18.98
C GLU A 161 -2.46 8.88 17.57
N GLU A 162 -1.26 9.43 17.33
CA GLU A 162 -0.85 10.00 16.05
C GLU A 162 -1.16 9.01 14.92
N ILE A 163 -1.83 9.46 13.85
CA ILE A 163 -2.10 8.61 12.69
C ILE A 163 -0.78 8.37 11.95
N LEU A 164 -0.37 7.12 11.84
CA LEU A 164 0.88 6.73 11.17
C LEU A 164 0.66 6.19 9.76
N GLY A 165 -0.59 5.98 9.35
CA GLY A 165 -0.89 5.63 7.96
C GLY A 165 -2.37 5.52 7.62
N ALA A 166 -2.63 5.28 6.34
CA ALA A 166 -3.91 4.84 5.81
C ALA A 166 -3.70 3.64 4.89
N MET A 167 -4.65 2.72 4.90
CA MET A 167 -4.75 1.56 4.02
C MET A 167 -6.02 1.67 3.18
N ALA A 168 -5.91 1.37 1.89
CA ALA A 168 -7.06 1.13 1.06
C ALA A 168 -7.64 -0.26 1.35
N VAL A 169 -8.96 -0.32 1.51
CA VAL A 169 -9.70 -1.57 1.69
C VAL A 169 -10.71 -1.76 0.58
N TYR A 170 -10.94 -3.02 0.20
CA TYR A 170 -11.93 -3.41 -0.80
C TYR A 170 -12.90 -4.41 -0.20
N TYR A 171 -14.19 -4.32 -0.51
CA TYR A 171 -15.15 -5.32 -0.01
C TYR A 171 -15.14 -6.54 -0.93
N ASP A 172 -14.80 -7.70 -0.39
CA ASP A 172 -14.85 -8.98 -1.11
C ASP A 172 -15.84 -9.95 -0.45
N GLN A 173 -16.41 -10.83 -1.26
CA GLN A 173 -17.33 -11.88 -0.81
C GLN A 173 -16.58 -13.08 -0.22
N ASN A 174 -15.30 -13.25 -0.59
CA ASN A 174 -14.45 -14.34 -0.11
C ASN A 174 -13.09 -13.79 0.34
N VAL A 175 -12.88 -13.69 1.65
CA VAL A 175 -11.65 -13.13 2.24
C VAL A 175 -10.54 -14.16 2.49
N LYS A 176 -10.77 -15.45 2.22
CA LYS A 176 -9.79 -16.51 2.50
C LYS A 176 -8.52 -16.31 1.66
N GLY A 177 -7.34 -16.42 2.26
CA GLY A 177 -6.07 -16.14 1.58
C GLY A 177 -5.75 -14.65 1.42
N MET A 178 -6.48 -13.76 2.09
CA MET A 178 -6.32 -12.31 1.99
C MET A 178 -6.19 -11.67 3.37
N GLY A 179 -5.64 -10.45 3.41
CA GLY A 179 -5.58 -9.65 4.63
C GLY A 179 -6.95 -9.05 4.98
N LEU A 180 -7.65 -9.62 5.96
CA LEU A 180 -8.90 -9.10 6.48
C LEU A 180 -8.68 -7.83 7.31
N VAL A 181 -9.57 -6.86 7.10
CA VAL A 181 -9.54 -5.59 7.80
C VAL A 181 -10.89 -5.31 8.45
N LYS A 182 -10.95 -5.28 9.79
CA LYS A 182 -12.14 -4.78 10.50
C LYS A 182 -12.01 -3.29 10.71
N THR A 183 -13.09 -2.56 10.47
CA THR A 183 -13.08 -1.10 10.50
C THR A 183 -14.14 -0.52 11.44
N LYS A 184 -13.84 0.63 12.05
CA LYS A 184 -14.79 1.43 12.83
C LYS A 184 -14.45 2.91 12.69
N ASN A 185 -15.42 3.73 12.27
CA ASN A 185 -15.25 5.18 12.11
C ASN A 185 -14.00 5.55 11.27
N ASN A 186 -13.82 4.93 10.10
CA ASN A 186 -12.68 5.08 9.19
C ASN A 186 -11.32 4.68 9.78
N ARG A 187 -11.29 3.93 10.88
CA ARG A 187 -10.07 3.35 11.44
C ARG A 187 -10.06 1.85 11.27
N VAL A 188 -8.89 1.29 11.03
CA VAL A 188 -8.65 -0.14 11.19
C VAL A 188 -8.64 -0.43 12.69
N VAL A 189 -9.46 -1.37 13.12
CA VAL A 189 -9.52 -1.83 14.52
C VAL A 189 -8.93 -3.22 14.69
N GLU A 190 -8.84 -3.98 13.61
CA GLU A 190 -8.23 -5.31 13.58
C GLU A 190 -7.72 -5.58 12.17
N PHE A 191 -6.54 -6.19 12.08
CA PHE A 191 -5.98 -6.70 10.84
C PHE A 191 -5.60 -8.16 11.08
N GLN A 192 -6.02 -9.05 10.19
CA GLN A 192 -5.73 -10.48 10.26
C GLN A 192 -5.35 -10.97 8.87
N GLU A 193 -4.14 -11.53 8.74
CA GLU A 193 -3.72 -12.17 7.51
C GLU A 193 -4.28 -13.59 7.43
N ASP A 194 -4.77 -13.97 6.24
CA ASP A 194 -5.30 -15.30 5.91
C ASP A 194 -6.23 -15.90 6.97
N PRO A 195 -7.46 -15.36 7.12
CA PRO A 195 -8.40 -15.87 8.11
C PRO A 195 -8.84 -17.31 7.80
N GLU A 196 -8.97 -18.13 8.84
CA GLU A 196 -9.32 -19.55 8.72
C GLU A 196 -10.68 -19.81 8.04
N TYR A 197 -11.63 -18.89 8.22
CA TYR A 197 -13.01 -19.04 7.77
C TYR A 197 -13.34 -18.15 6.59
N GLN A 198 -14.23 -18.63 5.72
CA GLN A 198 -14.80 -17.84 4.63
C GLN A 198 -15.92 -16.97 5.17
N TYR A 199 -15.69 -15.67 5.16
CA TYR A 199 -16.72 -14.65 5.32
C TYR A 199 -16.52 -13.57 4.28
N SER A 200 -17.51 -12.70 4.12
CA SER A 200 -17.37 -11.48 3.35
C SER A 200 -16.87 -10.36 4.25
N GLY A 201 -16.17 -9.39 3.70
CA GLY A 201 -15.61 -8.31 4.48
C GLY A 201 -14.68 -7.42 3.70
N TYR A 202 -14.11 -6.44 4.41
CA TYR A 202 -13.08 -5.60 3.85
C TYR A 202 -11.74 -6.33 3.86
N VAL A 203 -11.09 -6.38 2.71
CA VAL A 203 -9.75 -6.92 2.52
C VAL A 203 -8.76 -5.80 2.20
N ASN A 204 -7.50 -6.06 2.50
CA ASN A 204 -6.38 -5.21 2.13
C ASN A 204 -6.30 -5.08 0.60
N ALA A 205 -6.39 -3.85 0.09
CA ALA A 205 -6.34 -3.59 -1.34
C ALA A 205 -4.92 -3.32 -1.88
N GLY A 206 -3.88 -3.40 -1.04
CA GLY A 206 -2.49 -3.25 -1.50
C GLY A 206 -2.04 -1.81 -1.79
N PHE A 207 -2.77 -0.80 -1.31
CA PHE A 207 -2.36 0.61 -1.37
C PHE A 207 -2.28 1.21 0.03
N TYR A 208 -1.16 1.87 0.33
CA TYR A 208 -0.91 2.45 1.65
C TYR A 208 -0.31 3.84 1.56
N VAL A 209 -0.75 4.77 2.40
CA VAL A 209 0.02 5.99 2.71
C VAL A 209 0.60 5.80 4.09
N LEU A 210 1.93 5.84 4.21
CA LEU A 210 2.60 5.63 5.48
C LEU A 210 3.48 6.82 5.84
N SER A 211 3.58 7.07 7.14
CA SER A 211 4.40 8.15 7.71
C SER A 211 5.76 7.62 8.17
N PRO A 212 6.90 8.30 7.89
CA PRO A 212 8.23 7.85 8.31
C PRO A 212 8.37 7.55 9.80
N GLN A 213 7.52 8.15 10.64
CA GLN A 213 7.40 7.87 12.08
C GLN A 213 7.14 6.39 12.40
N LEU A 214 6.62 5.60 11.44
CA LEU A 214 6.49 4.15 11.59
C LEU A 214 7.83 3.48 11.91
N LEU A 215 8.96 4.04 11.44
CA LEU A 215 10.30 3.50 11.69
C LEU A 215 10.68 3.54 13.19
N GLN A 216 9.97 4.34 14.00
CA GLN A 216 10.18 4.43 15.44
C GLN A 216 9.31 3.45 16.25
N THR A 217 8.42 2.70 15.59
CA THR A 217 7.53 1.76 16.26
C THR A 217 8.28 0.58 16.88
N LYS A 218 7.71 -0.02 17.92
CA LYS A 218 8.30 -1.20 18.60
C LYS A 218 8.54 -2.37 17.63
N CYS A 219 7.64 -2.57 16.67
CA CYS A 219 7.75 -3.62 15.66
C CYS A 219 9.05 -3.45 14.86
N ILE A 220 9.28 -2.26 14.29
CA ILE A 220 10.47 -2.01 13.45
C ILE A 220 11.75 -1.93 14.28
N ARG A 221 11.73 -1.29 15.45
CA ARG A 221 12.91 -1.19 16.30
C ARG A 221 13.42 -2.54 16.84
N ALA A 222 12.56 -3.55 16.85
CA ALA A 222 12.94 -4.92 17.22
C ALA A 222 13.62 -5.69 16.07
N LYS A 223 13.55 -5.19 14.82
CA LYS A 223 14.11 -5.85 13.65
C LYS A 223 15.59 -5.52 13.48
N LYS A 224 16.38 -6.51 13.08
CA LYS A 224 17.77 -6.29 12.66
C LYS A 224 17.79 -5.70 11.25
N GLU A 225 18.84 -4.96 10.92
CA GLU A 225 19.02 -4.47 9.56
C GLU A 225 19.12 -5.66 8.58
N GLY A 226 18.30 -5.63 7.53
CA GLY A 226 18.21 -6.73 6.56
C GLY A 226 17.44 -7.96 7.04
N GLU A 227 16.73 -7.89 8.17
CA GLU A 227 15.79 -8.93 8.60
C GLU A 227 14.54 -8.93 7.71
N ALA A 228 14.15 -10.12 7.26
CA ALA A 228 12.95 -10.28 6.45
C ALA A 228 11.68 -10.32 7.32
N PHE A 229 10.65 -9.57 6.95
CA PHE A 229 9.33 -9.64 7.59
C PHE A 229 8.23 -9.06 6.69
N ALA A 230 7.00 -9.51 6.91
CA ALA A 230 5.81 -8.96 6.28
C ALA A 230 5.27 -7.77 7.10
N ILE A 231 4.88 -6.70 6.42
CA ILE A 231 4.25 -5.54 7.08
C ILE A 231 2.87 -5.94 7.67
N GLU A 232 2.21 -6.89 7.02
CA GLU A 232 0.94 -7.52 7.36
C GLU A 232 0.97 -8.25 8.70
N GLU A 233 2.10 -8.87 9.05
CA GLU A 233 2.23 -9.66 10.28
C GLU A 233 2.68 -8.83 11.49
N CYS A 234 3.22 -7.62 11.26
CA CYS A 234 3.88 -6.87 12.33
C CYS A 234 3.37 -5.43 12.47
N ILE A 235 3.29 -4.67 11.38
CA ILE A 235 2.94 -3.24 11.45
C ILE A 235 1.45 -3.04 11.42
N PHE A 236 0.71 -3.68 10.51
CA PHE A 236 -0.73 -3.46 10.44
C PHE A 236 -1.48 -3.88 11.72
N PRO A 237 -1.20 -5.05 12.33
CA PRO A 237 -1.81 -5.42 13.61
C PRO A 237 -1.45 -4.42 14.72
N LEU A 238 -0.19 -3.98 14.78
CA LEU A 238 0.27 -2.99 15.75
C LEU A 238 -0.45 -1.64 15.60
N LEU A 239 -0.53 -1.11 14.38
CA LEU A 239 -1.20 0.16 14.14
C LEU A 239 -2.71 0.04 14.32
N ALA A 240 -3.31 -1.12 14.06
CA ALA A 240 -4.72 -1.39 14.31
C ALA A 240 -5.04 -1.40 15.82
N GLU A 241 -4.25 -2.12 16.62
CA GLU A 241 -4.35 -2.17 18.09
C GLU A 241 -4.33 -0.76 18.69
N LYS A 242 -3.41 0.06 18.18
CA LYS A 242 -3.20 1.46 18.56
C LYS A 242 -4.14 2.46 17.89
N LYS A 243 -4.99 1.99 16.97
CA LYS A 243 -5.91 2.80 16.16
C LYS A 243 -5.20 3.89 15.34
N GLN A 244 -3.94 3.70 14.98
CA GLN A 244 -3.10 4.64 14.22
C GLN A 244 -3.21 4.46 12.70
N LEU A 245 -3.96 3.46 12.23
CA LEU A 245 -4.19 3.16 10.82
C LEU A 245 -5.61 3.53 10.40
N LEU A 246 -5.74 4.36 9.37
CA LEU A 246 -7.02 4.69 8.75
C LEU A 246 -7.40 3.64 7.69
N ALA A 247 -8.69 3.42 7.50
CA ALA A 247 -9.25 2.59 6.45
C ALA A 247 -9.98 3.45 5.42
N PHE A 248 -9.49 3.43 4.18
CA PHE A 248 -10.13 4.09 3.03
C PHE A 248 -10.86 3.06 2.18
N VAL A 249 -12.17 3.18 2.08
CA VAL A 249 -12.97 2.23 1.28
C VAL A 249 -12.85 2.56 -0.20
N HIS A 250 -12.16 1.68 -0.93
CA HIS A 250 -12.11 1.69 -2.38
C HIS A 250 -13.42 1.18 -2.97
N ARG A 251 -13.96 1.91 -3.96
CA ARG A 251 -15.22 1.55 -4.65
C ARG A 251 -15.04 1.32 -6.15
N GLY A 252 -13.80 1.37 -6.64
CA GLY A 252 -13.48 1.10 -8.03
C GLY A 252 -13.28 -0.39 -8.30
N LEU A 253 -12.70 -0.70 -9.45
CA LEU A 253 -12.29 -2.04 -9.83
C LEU A 253 -10.96 -2.39 -9.18
N TRP A 254 -10.82 -3.63 -8.69
CA TRP A 254 -9.63 -4.09 -8.00
C TRP A 254 -9.50 -5.61 -8.06
N THR A 255 -8.26 -6.09 -8.19
CA THR A 255 -7.87 -7.47 -7.94
C THR A 255 -6.37 -7.55 -7.69
N ASP A 256 -5.94 -8.52 -6.90
CA ASP A 256 -4.57 -9.04 -6.98
C ASP A 256 -4.47 -10.09 -8.10
N ILE A 257 -3.26 -10.33 -8.60
CA ILE A 257 -2.97 -11.36 -9.60
C ILE A 257 -2.15 -12.52 -9.02
N GLY A 258 -2.44 -12.92 -7.78
CA GLY A 258 -1.79 -14.04 -7.11
C GLY A 258 -2.28 -15.42 -7.58
N SER A 259 -3.47 -15.50 -8.16
CA SER A 259 -4.16 -16.74 -8.53
C SER A 259 -4.72 -16.70 -9.96
N GLU A 260 -5.09 -17.87 -10.51
CA GLU A 260 -5.73 -17.95 -11.84
C GLU A 260 -7.05 -17.18 -11.87
N GLU A 261 -7.81 -17.24 -10.77
CA GLU A 261 -9.03 -16.45 -10.59
C GLU A 261 -8.74 -14.94 -10.61
N GLY A 262 -7.72 -14.50 -9.88
CA GLY A 262 -7.27 -13.10 -9.87
C GLY A 262 -6.85 -12.61 -11.25
N LEU A 263 -6.16 -13.46 -12.03
CA LEU A 263 -5.78 -13.15 -13.41
C LEU A 263 -7.01 -13.03 -14.34
N ALA A 264 -7.98 -13.94 -14.23
CA ALA A 264 -9.23 -13.85 -14.99
C ALA A 264 -10.04 -12.59 -14.61
N LYS A 265 -10.10 -12.25 -13.32
CA LYS A 265 -10.71 -11.00 -12.82
C LYS A 265 -9.98 -9.78 -13.38
N ALA A 266 -8.65 -9.82 -13.47
CA ALA A 266 -7.84 -8.74 -14.02
C ALA A 266 -8.15 -8.49 -15.51
N GLU A 267 -8.30 -9.55 -16.30
CA GLU A 267 -8.70 -9.43 -17.71
C GLU A 267 -10.06 -8.75 -17.88
N ASN A 268 -11.07 -9.17 -17.11
CA ASN A 268 -12.40 -8.56 -17.10
C ASN A 268 -12.37 -7.09 -16.67
N ILE A 269 -11.50 -6.74 -15.70
CA ILE A 269 -11.31 -5.35 -15.26
C ILE A 269 -10.77 -4.50 -16.41
N VAL A 270 -9.76 -4.98 -17.15
CA VAL A 270 -9.19 -4.25 -18.28
C VAL A 270 -10.23 -4.01 -19.37
N GLU A 271 -11.06 -4.99 -19.71
CA GLU A 271 -12.14 -4.83 -20.67
C GLU A 271 -13.11 -3.71 -20.27
N LYS A 272 -13.57 -3.73 -19.01
CA LYS A 272 -14.46 -2.69 -18.46
C LYS A 272 -13.83 -1.29 -18.40
N LEU A 273 -12.50 -1.19 -18.31
CA LEU A 273 -11.81 0.08 -18.33
C LEU A 273 -11.74 0.64 -19.76
N ASN A 274 -11.47 -0.22 -20.73
CA ASN A 274 -11.42 0.17 -22.14
C ASN A 274 -12.80 0.56 -22.70
N GLU A 275 -13.89 -0.02 -22.20
CA GLU A 275 -15.26 0.36 -22.59
C GLU A 275 -15.69 1.75 -22.11
N LYS A 276 -14.98 2.31 -21.13
CA LYS A 276 -15.31 3.62 -20.51
C LYS A 276 -14.46 4.77 -21.02
N GLU A 277 -13.47 4.49 -21.86
CA GLU A 277 -12.63 5.48 -22.55
C GLU A 277 -13.19 5.80 -23.95
#